data_AF-A0A9P7FK58-F1
#
_entry.id   AF-A0A9P7FK58-F1
#
_cell.length_a   1.000
_cell.length_b   1.000
_cell.length_c   1.000
_cell.angle_alpha   90.00
_cell.angle_beta   90.00
_cell.angle_gamma   90.00
#
_symmetry.space_group_name_H-M   'P 1'
#
loop_
_entity.id
_entity.type
_entity.pdbx_description
1 polymer ?
#
loop_
_entity_poly.entity_id
_entity_poly.type
_entity_poly.pdbx_seq_one_letter_code
_entity_poly.pdbx_strand_id
1 'polypeptide(L)'
;STEPSPIVQASNYIPPPAHHFTADEISQNAHHVNWQTTVDAIVKHPFGAIIEYPETGSVMGQAIAHIFPISANCITHGFDNPKASFQYLLGDGHGGQKNILCHLLSDSTDGKPVKCNRISTSCK
;
A
#
# COMPACT_ATOMS: atom_id res chain seq x y z
N SER A 1 16.43 27.92 1.24
CA SER A 1 16.31 26.45 1.17
C SER A 1 14.85 26.12 0.99
N THR A 2 14.47 25.69 -0.20
CA THR A 2 13.07 25.39 -0.54
C THR A 2 12.84 23.92 -0.21
N GLU A 3 12.14 23.65 0.89
CA GLU A 3 11.69 22.30 1.24
C GLU A 3 10.73 21.80 0.14
N PRO A 4 10.97 20.63 -0.48
CA PRO A 4 10.06 20.12 -1.49
C PRO A 4 8.74 19.73 -0.83
N SER A 5 7.63 20.19 -1.42
CA SER A 5 6.27 19.90 -0.93
C SER A 5 6.00 18.38 -0.92
N PRO A 6 5.32 17.85 0.12
CA PRO A 6 5.13 16.40 0.34
C PRO A 6 4.33 15.69 -0.77
N ILE A 7 3.73 16.43 -1.71
CA ILE A 7 2.89 15.92 -2.79
C ILE A 7 3.74 15.35 -3.95
N VAL A 8 5.02 15.73 -4.07
CA VAL A 8 5.86 15.36 -5.23
C VAL A 8 6.62 14.03 -5.03
N GLN A 9 6.63 13.44 -3.83
CA GLN A 9 7.37 12.19 -3.56
C GLN A 9 6.56 10.89 -3.71
N ALA A 10 5.25 10.96 -3.96
CA ALA A 10 4.39 9.77 -4.02
C ALA A 10 4.51 8.96 -5.34
N SER A 11 5.23 9.45 -6.35
CA SER A 11 5.27 8.84 -7.68
C SER A 11 6.36 7.77 -7.88
N ASN A 12 7.32 7.60 -6.97
CA ASN A 12 8.36 6.57 -7.09
C ASN A 12 8.70 5.91 -5.75
N TYR A 13 7.72 5.76 -4.88
CA TYR A 13 7.96 5.15 -3.58
C TYR A 13 8.09 3.63 -3.71
N ILE A 14 9.29 3.12 -3.45
CA ILE A 14 9.55 1.68 -3.32
C ILE A 14 9.48 1.34 -1.82
N PRO A 15 8.53 0.50 -1.38
CA PRO A 15 8.44 0.12 0.02
C PRO A 15 9.66 -0.72 0.44
N PRO A 16 10.13 -0.58 1.70
CA PRO A 16 11.09 -1.53 2.23
C PRO A 16 10.46 -2.91 2.39
N PRO A 17 11.26 -3.99 2.42
CA PRO A 17 10.77 -5.33 2.74
C PRO A 17 10.05 -5.37 4.09
N ALA A 18 9.10 -6.30 4.22
CA ALA A 18 8.39 -6.51 5.47
C ALA A 18 9.31 -6.96 6.62
N HIS A 19 9.11 -6.36 7.79
CA HIS A 19 9.77 -6.75 9.02
C HIS A 19 9.00 -7.91 9.65
N HIS A 20 9.61 -9.10 9.63
CA HIS A 20 9.09 -10.26 10.34
C HIS A 20 9.28 -10.12 11.84
N PHE A 21 8.24 -10.48 12.59
CA PHE A 21 8.31 -10.42 14.05
C PHE A 21 9.31 -11.44 14.61
N THR A 22 10.16 -10.96 15.50
CA THR A 22 11.04 -11.78 16.33
C THR A 22 10.25 -12.48 17.43
N ALA A 23 10.83 -13.52 18.05
CA ALA A 23 10.20 -14.22 19.17
C ALA A 23 9.90 -13.28 20.36
N ASP A 24 10.78 -12.31 20.61
CA ASP A 24 10.59 -11.31 21.67
C ASP A 24 9.40 -10.40 21.36
N GLU A 25 9.28 -9.91 20.12
CA GLU A 25 8.14 -9.08 19.69
C GLU A 25 6.82 -9.87 19.74
N ILE A 26 6.85 -11.16 19.40
CA ILE A 26 5.70 -12.05 19.52
C ILE A 26 5.29 -12.20 20.99
N SER A 27 6.25 -12.39 21.90
CA SER A 27 5.99 -12.51 23.34
C SER A 27 5.36 -11.24 23.94
N GLN A 28 5.63 -10.08 23.32
CA GLN A 28 5.06 -8.78 23.67
C GLN A 28 3.72 -8.50 22.95
N ASN A 29 3.19 -9.46 22.19
CA ASN A 29 1.98 -9.35 21.37
C ASN A 29 2.07 -8.28 20.27
N ALA A 30 3.26 -7.89 19.82
CA ALA A 30 3.43 -6.86 18.80
C ALA A 30 2.86 -7.25 17.42
N HIS A 31 2.68 -8.56 17.20
CA HIS A 31 2.14 -9.15 15.98
C HIS A 31 0.60 -9.17 15.92
N HIS A 32 -0.09 -8.71 16.98
CA HIS A 32 -1.55 -8.63 17.00
C HIS A 32 -2.05 -7.37 16.27
N VAL A 33 -2.96 -7.57 15.32
CA VAL A 33 -3.72 -6.48 14.68
C VAL A 33 -4.93 -6.10 15.52
N ASN A 34 -5.58 -7.11 16.10
CA ASN A 34 -6.68 -7.00 17.02
C ASN A 34 -6.66 -8.22 17.97
N TRP A 35 -7.68 -8.37 18.81
CA TRP A 35 -7.77 -9.47 19.78
C TRP A 35 -7.88 -10.87 19.16
N GLN A 36 -8.25 -10.97 17.88
CA GLN A 36 -8.56 -12.20 17.17
C GLN A 36 -7.64 -12.46 15.97
N THR A 37 -6.84 -11.47 15.56
CA THR A 37 -6.07 -11.54 14.32
C THR A 37 -4.63 -11.13 14.56
N THR A 38 -3.73 -11.96 14.04
CA THR A 38 -2.29 -11.75 14.05
C THR A 38 -1.76 -11.64 12.63
N VAL A 39 -0.53 -11.15 12.50
CA VAL A 39 0.21 -11.03 11.23
C VAL A 39 1.63 -11.54 11.41
N ASP A 40 2.26 -12.00 10.33
CA ASP A 40 3.61 -12.56 10.33
C ASP A 40 4.69 -11.48 10.15
N ALA A 41 4.34 -10.38 9.49
CA ALA A 41 5.23 -9.27 9.24
C ALA A 41 4.48 -7.95 9.10
N ILE A 42 5.21 -6.85 9.23
CA ILE A 42 4.68 -5.49 9.02
C ILE A 42 5.57 -4.67 8.10
N VAL A 43 4.94 -3.79 7.33
CA VAL A 43 5.61 -2.73 6.58
C VAL A 43 4.98 -1.40 6.98
N LYS A 44 5.80 -0.41 7.29
CA LYS A 44 5.33 0.96 7.58
C LYS A 44 5.60 1.85 6.36
N HIS A 45 4.58 2.57 5.93
CA HIS A 45 4.66 3.47 4.79
C HIS A 45 4.61 4.94 5.24
N PRO A 46 5.24 5.87 4.50
CA PRO A 46 5.09 7.29 4.76
C PRO A 46 3.66 7.77 4.42
N PHE A 47 3.32 8.97 4.90
CA PHE A 47 2.04 9.60 4.60
C PHE A 47 1.89 9.86 3.10
N GLY A 48 0.71 9.53 2.55
CA GLY A 48 0.41 9.68 1.13
C GLY A 48 1.10 8.65 0.22
N ALA A 49 1.76 7.63 0.77
CA ALA A 49 2.34 6.54 -0.01
C ALA A 49 1.28 5.80 -0.82
N ILE A 50 1.61 5.54 -2.10
CA ILE A 50 0.87 4.63 -2.98
C ILE A 50 1.80 3.45 -3.26
N ILE A 51 1.30 2.23 -3.04
CA ILE A 51 2.04 0.99 -3.23
C ILE A 51 1.42 0.21 -4.39
N GLU A 52 2.23 -0.02 -5.42
CA GLU A 52 1.89 -0.95 -6.49
C GLU A 52 2.31 -2.37 -6.11
N TYR A 53 1.39 -3.33 -6.24
CA TYR A 53 1.64 -4.75 -5.97
C TYR A 53 2.34 -4.97 -4.60
N PRO A 54 1.67 -4.67 -3.48
CA PRO A 54 2.26 -4.79 -2.16
C PRO A 54 2.78 -6.20 -1.88
N GLU A 55 3.82 -6.28 -1.06
CA GLU A 55 4.35 -7.55 -0.56
C GLU A 55 3.24 -8.35 0.14
N THR A 56 3.12 -9.63 -0.17
CA THR A 56 2.15 -10.54 0.45
C THR A 56 2.84 -11.74 1.08
N GLY A 57 2.12 -12.48 1.93
CA GLY A 57 2.60 -13.74 2.48
C GLY A 57 3.07 -14.71 1.38
N SER A 58 4.16 -15.43 1.65
CA SER A 58 4.76 -16.37 0.68
C SER A 58 4.04 -17.72 0.66
N VAL A 59 3.31 -18.06 1.73
CA VAL A 59 2.52 -19.29 1.83
C VAL A 59 1.10 -18.99 2.30
N MET A 60 0.20 -19.96 2.10
CA MET A 60 -1.17 -19.87 2.58
C MET A 60 -1.21 -19.66 4.10
N GLY A 61 -2.00 -18.69 4.54
CA GLY A 61 -2.15 -18.35 5.96
C GLY A 61 -1.15 -17.30 6.45
N GLN A 62 -0.09 -16.98 5.70
CA GLN A 62 0.77 -15.84 6.05
C GLN A 62 0.10 -14.52 5.70
N ALA A 63 0.19 -13.56 6.62
CA ALA A 63 -0.38 -12.24 6.50
C ALA A 63 0.68 -11.15 6.77
N ILE A 64 0.74 -10.16 5.87
CA ILE A 64 1.60 -8.97 6.01
C ILE A 64 0.71 -7.75 6.24
N ALA A 65 0.97 -7.01 7.31
CA ALA A 65 0.26 -5.76 7.59
C ALA A 65 0.98 -4.56 7.02
N HIS A 66 0.29 -3.81 6.16
CA HIS A 66 0.75 -2.52 5.64
C HIS A 66 0.14 -1.38 6.47
N ILE A 67 1.00 -0.63 7.13
CA ILE A 67 0.61 0.41 8.07
C ILE A 67 0.81 1.78 7.40
N PHE A 68 -0.29 2.51 7.19
CA PHE A 68 -0.29 3.86 6.65
C PHE A 68 -0.65 4.87 7.75
N PRO A 69 0.10 5.96 7.91
CA PRO A 69 -0.31 7.05 8.78
C PRO A 69 -1.52 7.75 8.16
N ILE A 70 -2.52 8.05 9.00
CA ILE A 70 -3.71 8.81 8.62
C ILE A 70 -3.59 10.25 9.12
N SER A 71 -4.12 11.21 8.37
CA SER A 71 -4.12 12.62 8.77
C SER A 71 -5.07 12.83 9.95
N ALA A 72 -4.68 13.65 10.93
CA ALA A 72 -5.55 14.04 12.03
C ALA A 72 -6.78 14.85 11.57
N ASN A 73 -6.72 15.44 10.36
CA ASN A 73 -7.80 16.23 9.77
C ASN A 73 -8.84 15.38 9.01
N CYS A 74 -8.76 14.06 9.08
CA CYS A 74 -9.70 13.14 8.41
C CYS A 74 -11.15 13.29 8.89
N ILE A 75 -11.36 13.93 10.05
CA ILE A 75 -12.70 14.24 10.59
C ILE A 75 -13.38 15.36 9.76
N THR A 76 -12.62 16.29 9.18
CA THR A 76 -13.18 17.48 8.48
C THR A 76 -13.12 17.38 6.96
N HIS A 77 -12.19 16.60 6.40
CA HIS A 77 -11.99 16.49 4.94
C HIS A 77 -12.36 15.13 4.33
N GLY A 78 -12.92 14.23 5.15
CA GLY A 78 -13.22 12.86 4.75
C GLY A 78 -12.12 11.89 5.17
N PHE A 79 -12.51 10.66 5.46
CA PHE A 79 -11.58 9.61 5.90
C PHE A 79 -10.76 9.08 4.72
N ASP A 80 -9.47 9.38 4.71
CA ASP A 80 -8.50 8.78 3.80
C ASP A 80 -8.38 7.28 4.10
N ASN A 81 -9.12 6.48 3.35
CA ASN A 81 -9.14 5.03 3.54
C ASN A 81 -7.79 4.44 3.08
N PRO A 82 -7.00 3.79 3.97
CA PRO A 82 -5.72 3.19 3.60
C PRO A 82 -5.81 2.16 2.46
N LYS A 83 -6.99 1.57 2.22
CA LYS A 83 -7.20 0.69 1.05
C LYS A 83 -6.96 1.41 -0.28
N ALA A 84 -7.19 2.72 -0.35
CA ALA A 84 -6.93 3.52 -1.55
C ALA A 84 -5.43 3.72 -1.82
N SER A 85 -4.57 3.43 -0.85
CA SER A 85 -3.11 3.48 -1.00
C SER A 85 -2.52 2.27 -1.72
N PHE A 86 -3.29 1.20 -1.92
CA PHE A 86 -2.86 0.08 -2.77
C PHE A 86 -3.27 0.32 -4.20
N GLN A 87 -2.37 0.03 -5.13
CA GLN A 87 -2.55 0.19 -6.55
C GLN A 87 -2.31 -1.14 -7.27
N TYR A 88 -3.27 -1.54 -8.10
CA TYR A 88 -3.18 -2.68 -8.99
C TYR A 88 -3.57 -2.21 -10.40
N LEU A 89 -2.96 -2.76 -11.45
CA LEU A 89 -3.38 -2.47 -12.82
C LEU A 89 -4.72 -3.14 -13.17
N LEU A 90 -4.89 -4.37 -12.70
CA LEU A 90 -6.06 -5.22 -12.94
C LEU A 90 -6.59 -5.65 -11.58
N GLY A 91 -7.84 -5.30 -11.27
CA GLY A 91 -8.45 -5.63 -9.99
C GLY A 91 -9.96 -5.47 -10.05
N ASP A 92 -10.64 -6.23 -9.22
CA ASP A 92 -12.10 -6.25 -8.99
C ASP A 92 -12.64 -4.96 -8.32
N GLY A 93 -11.87 -3.89 -8.35
CA GLY A 93 -12.22 -2.59 -7.81
C GLY A 93 -11.81 -2.37 -6.35
N HIS A 94 -11.00 -3.25 -5.78
CA HIS A 94 -10.34 -3.03 -4.49
C HIS A 94 -9.03 -2.23 -4.67
N GLY A 95 -8.98 -1.05 -4.05
CA GLY A 95 -7.83 -0.15 -4.13
C GLY A 95 -7.75 0.65 -5.44
N GLY A 96 -6.80 1.58 -5.47
CA GLY A 96 -6.39 2.36 -6.63
C GLY A 96 -6.98 3.77 -6.67
N GLN A 97 -6.09 4.75 -6.80
CA GLN A 97 -6.49 6.12 -7.12
C GLN A 97 -6.72 6.26 -8.63
N LYS A 98 -7.69 7.09 -9.03
CA LYS A 98 -7.94 7.36 -10.45
C LYS A 98 -6.83 8.24 -11.01
N ASN A 99 -6.41 7.96 -12.25
CA ASN A 99 -5.43 8.76 -13.01
C ASN A 99 -4.01 8.79 -12.41
N ILE A 100 -3.66 7.86 -11.52
CA ILE A 100 -2.27 7.67 -11.07
C ILE A 100 -1.51 6.81 -12.09
N LEU A 101 -0.22 7.09 -12.23
CA LEU A 101 0.69 6.31 -13.06
C LEU A 101 1.10 5.04 -12.30
N CYS A 102 1.01 3.88 -12.96
CA CYS A 102 1.63 2.65 -12.52
C CYS A 102 3.06 2.60 -13.07
N HIS A 103 4.04 2.69 -12.19
CA HIS A 103 5.46 2.76 -12.53
C HIS A 103 6.09 1.38 -12.70
N LEU A 104 5.51 0.32 -12.14
CA LEU A 104 5.98 -1.06 -12.36
C LEU A 104 5.63 -1.61 -13.75
N LEU A 105 4.84 -0.86 -14.52
CA LEU A 105 4.38 -1.24 -15.85
C LEU A 105 4.71 -0.15 -16.85
N SER A 106 5.41 -0.55 -17.90
CA SER A 106 5.87 0.35 -18.95
C SER A 106 5.15 0.04 -20.26
N ASP A 107 4.72 1.07 -20.98
CA ASP A 107 4.24 0.91 -22.35
C ASP A 107 5.37 0.32 -23.21
N SER A 108 5.08 -0.74 -23.96
CA SER A 108 6.08 -1.42 -24.79
C SER A 108 6.63 -0.55 -25.92
N THR A 109 5.92 0.54 -26.27
CA THR A 109 6.21 1.41 -27.40
C THR A 109 7.17 2.53 -27.02
N ASP A 110 6.99 3.12 -25.83
CA ASP A 110 7.77 4.29 -25.38
C ASP A 110 8.41 4.14 -23.98
N GLY A 111 8.22 3.00 -23.31
CA GLY A 111 8.79 2.70 -22.01
C GLY A 111 8.19 3.50 -20.85
N LYS A 112 7.15 4.31 -21.07
CA LYS A 112 6.61 5.19 -20.04
C LYS A 112 5.66 4.44 -19.08
N PRO A 113 5.57 4.88 -17.81
CA PRO A 113 4.57 4.41 -16.87
C PRO A 113 3.16 4.47 -17.46
N VAL A 114 2.39 3.41 -17.28
CA VAL A 114 1.00 3.34 -17.77
C VAL A 114 0.04 4.02 -16.79
N LYS A 115 -1.03 4.65 -17.28
CA LYS A 115 -2.07 5.18 -16.37
C LYS A 115 -2.95 4.05 -15.86
N CYS A 116 -3.22 4.04 -14.56
CA CYS A 116 -4.24 3.18 -13.99
C CYS A 116 -5.63 3.61 -14.47
N ASN A 117 -6.20 2.84 -15.39
CA ASN A 117 -7.62 2.86 -15.72
C ASN A 117 -8.27 1.69 -15.00
N ARG A 118 -9.23 1.93 -14.09
CA ARG A 118 -9.91 0.88 -13.32
C ARG A 118 -10.64 -0.06 -14.30
N ILE A 119 -10.07 -1.23 -14.60
CA ILE A 119 -10.76 -2.29 -15.32
C ILE A 119 -11.36 -3.21 -14.26
N SER A 120 -12.67 -3.13 -14.03
CA SER A 120 -13.33 -4.11 -13.15
C SER A 120 -13.44 -5.44 -13.89
N THR A 121 -12.69 -6.43 -13.46
CA THR A 121 -12.93 -7.83 -13.84
C THR A 121 -13.78 -8.47 -12.75
N SER A 122 -15.06 -8.72 -13.04
CA SER A 122 -15.85 -9.63 -12.22
C SER A 122 -15.43 -11.06 -12.58
N CYS A 123 -14.97 -11.84 -11.62
CA CYS A 123 -14.91 -13.29 -11.78
C CYS A 123 -16.33 -13.80 -12.07
N LYS A 124 -16.49 -14.59 -13.13
CA LYS A 124 -17.71 -15.34 -13.39
C LYS A 124 -17.69 -16.65 -12.63
#